data_AF-A0A3B9W3J8-F1
#
_entry.id   AF-A0A3B9W3J8-F1
#
_cell.length_a   1.000
_cell.length_b   1.000
_cell.length_c   1.000
_cell.angle_alpha   90.00
_cell.angle_beta   90.00
_cell.angle_gamma   90.00
#
_symmetry.space_group_name_H-M   'P 1'
#
loop_
_entity.id
_entity.type
_entity.pdbx_description
1 polymer ?
#
loop_
_entity_poly.entity_id
_entity_poly.type
_entity_poly.pdbx_seq_one_letter_code
_entity_poly.pdbx_strand_id
1 'polypeptide(L)'
;MNVPIYQQALGEEFHRLQPELQEYFSLAPGSGHYGVGEGVFDVVGCRQAWLRPLLKLTSGEDAFFPDYGEGIPFRIENHAHQDPFGRPSLTAR
;
A
#
# COMPACT_ATOMS: atom_id res chain seq x y z
N MET A 1 -11.08 -5.68 20.20
CA MET A 1 -10.22 -4.49 20.33
C MET A 1 -9.47 -4.37 19.01
N ASN A 2 -9.69 -3.31 18.24
CA ASN A 2 -9.21 -3.20 16.86
C ASN A 2 -7.76 -2.69 16.86
N VAL A 3 -6.80 -3.61 16.99
CA VAL A 3 -5.38 -3.26 17.00
C VAL A 3 -4.95 -2.96 15.56
N PRO A 4 -4.25 -1.84 15.30
CA PRO A 4 -3.66 -1.56 13.98
C PRO A 4 -2.74 -2.70 13.53
N ILE A 5 -2.79 -3.06 12.25
CA ILE A 5 -2.07 -4.22 11.70
C ILE A 5 -0.55 -4.14 11.96
N TYR A 6 0.03 -2.94 11.85
CA TYR A 6 1.46 -2.73 12.09
C TYR A 6 1.83 -2.87 13.56
N GLN A 7 0.98 -2.43 14.47
CA GLN A 7 1.19 -2.62 15.90
C GLN A 7 1.05 -4.10 16.28
N GLN A 8 0.12 -4.83 15.66
CA GLN A 8 0.02 -6.28 15.84
C GLN A 8 1.24 -7.02 15.27
N ALA A 9 1.77 -6.61 14.12
CA ALA A 9 2.91 -7.26 13.47
C ALA A 9 4.25 -6.96 14.16
N LEU A 10 4.47 -5.72 14.60
CA LEU A 10 5.73 -5.26 15.20
C LEU A 10 5.76 -5.42 16.72
N GLY A 11 4.61 -5.50 17.39
CA GLY A 11 4.51 -5.56 18.84
C GLY A 11 5.25 -4.38 19.51
N GLU A 12 6.10 -4.68 20.48
CA GLU A 12 6.89 -3.67 21.22
C GLU A 12 7.84 -2.86 20.32
N GLU A 13 8.31 -3.43 19.19
CA GLU A 13 9.22 -2.71 18.28
C GLU A 13 8.54 -1.54 17.57
N PHE A 14 7.20 -1.49 17.59
CA PHE A 14 6.44 -0.36 17.05
C PHE A 14 6.86 0.97 17.69
N HIS A 15 7.18 0.97 18.99
CA HIS A 15 7.61 2.16 19.73
C HIS A 15 8.99 2.68 19.32
N ARG A 16 9.74 1.92 18.52
CA ARG A 16 11.05 2.32 17.98
C ARG A 16 10.91 3.11 16.68
N LEU A 17 9.72 3.12 16.06
CA LEU A 17 9.45 3.94 14.89
C LEU A 17 9.50 5.42 15.24
N GLN A 18 9.80 6.27 14.26
CA GLN A 18 9.66 7.71 14.42
C GLN A 18 8.20 8.06 14.77
N PRO A 19 7.93 9.09 15.60
CA PRO A 19 6.59 9.44 16.05
C PRO A 19 5.57 9.59 14.90
N GLU A 20 5.99 10.19 13.79
CA GLU A 20 5.18 10.38 12.59
C GLU A 20 4.78 9.06 11.94
N LEU A 21 5.67 8.06 11.98
CA LEU A 21 5.37 6.71 11.49
C LEU A 21 4.45 5.98 12.47
N GLN A 22 4.61 6.17 13.77
CA GLN A 22 3.68 5.60 14.75
C GLN A 22 2.27 6.16 14.52
N GLU A 23 2.13 7.46 14.27
CA GLU A 23 0.84 8.09 13.97
C GLU A 23 0.24 7.56 12.67
N TYR A 24 1.01 7.51 11.58
CA TYR A 24 0.57 6.98 10.29
C TYR A 24 0.15 5.51 10.36
N PHE A 25 0.87 4.67 11.11
CA PHE A 25 0.59 3.23 11.21
C PHE A 25 -0.38 2.86 12.33
N SER A 26 -0.81 3.83 13.15
CA SER A 26 -1.84 3.65 14.17
C SER A 26 -3.26 3.64 13.60
N LEU A 27 -3.42 3.58 12.27
CA LEU A 27 -4.70 3.46 11.59
C LEU A 27 -5.42 2.17 12.02
N ALA A 28 -6.35 2.32 12.96
CA ALA A 28 -7.20 1.24 13.43
C ALA A 28 -8.37 1.01 12.45
N PRO A 29 -8.75 -0.25 12.18
CA PRO A 29 -9.91 -0.53 11.35
C PRO A 29 -11.17 0.13 11.95
N GLY A 30 -12.00 0.77 11.10
CA GLY A 30 -13.23 1.45 11.54
C GLY A 30 -13.04 2.84 12.17
N SER A 31 -11.82 3.39 12.20
CA SER A 31 -11.56 4.77 12.65
C SER A 31 -12.00 5.85 11.65
N GLY A 32 -12.32 5.48 10.40
CA GLY A 32 -12.65 6.42 9.32
C GLY A 32 -11.44 7.18 8.77
N HIS A 33 -10.24 6.92 9.27
CA HIS A 33 -8.99 7.51 8.81
C HIS A 33 -8.28 6.54 7.85
N TYR A 34 -7.61 7.09 6.84
CA TYR A 34 -6.78 6.35 5.90
C TYR A 34 -5.47 7.10 5.68
N GLY A 35 -4.41 6.36 5.42
CA GLY A 35 -3.09 6.93 5.18
C GLY A 35 -2.97 7.33 3.72
N VAL A 36 -2.62 8.58 3.43
CA VAL A 36 -2.35 9.02 2.06
C VAL A 36 -0.85 9.12 1.86
N GLY A 37 -0.33 8.46 0.84
CA GLY A 37 1.04 8.63 0.35
C GLY A 37 1.00 9.24 -1.05
N GLU A 38 1.81 10.28 -1.28
CA GLU A 38 1.98 10.90 -2.60
C GLU A 38 3.46 10.94 -2.96
N GLY A 39 3.77 10.78 -4.24
CA GLY A 39 5.13 10.81 -4.71
C GLY A 39 5.21 10.77 -6.23
N VAL A 40 6.43 10.66 -6.72
CA VAL A 40 6.72 10.50 -8.14
C VAL A 40 7.63 9.30 -8.30
N PHE A 41 7.24 8.34 -9.13
CA PHE A 41 8.14 7.29 -9.56
C PHE A 41 9.14 7.87 -10.54
N ASP A 42 10.43 7.77 -10.23
CA ASP A 42 11.49 8.12 -11.17
C ASP A 42 11.38 7.26 -12.44
N VAL A 43 11.16 5.95 -12.25
CA VAL A 43 10.93 4.97 -13.32
C VAL A 43 9.93 3.92 -12.83
N VAL A 44 8.95 3.57 -13.67
CA VAL A 44 7.96 2.53 -13.38
C VAL A 44 7.72 1.63 -14.60
N GLY A 45 7.48 0.34 -14.38
CA GLY A 45 7.04 -0.61 -15.40
C GLY A 45 8.15 -1.32 -16.21
N CYS A 46 7.75 -1.99 -17.29
CA CYS A 46 8.63 -2.87 -18.06
C CYS A 46 9.33 -2.17 -19.24
N ARG A 47 10.67 -2.09 -19.19
CA ARG A 47 11.51 -1.52 -20.25
C ARG A 47 11.39 -2.28 -21.58
N GLN A 48 11.23 -3.59 -21.52
CA GLN A 48 11.14 -4.47 -22.69
C GLN A 48 9.73 -4.41 -23.30
N ALA A 49 9.58 -3.63 -24.36
CA ALA A 49 8.30 -3.44 -25.04
C ALA A 49 7.62 -4.75 -25.51
N TRP A 50 8.41 -5.78 -25.86
CA TRP A 50 7.90 -7.08 -26.29
C TRP A 50 7.26 -7.91 -25.16
N LEU A 51 7.58 -7.61 -23.89
CA LEU A 51 6.96 -8.25 -22.73
C LEU A 51 5.64 -7.58 -22.31
N ARG A 52 5.37 -6.35 -22.76
CA ARG A 52 4.13 -5.62 -22.45
C ARG A 52 2.83 -6.37 -22.79
N PRO A 53 2.67 -7.03 -23.97
CA PRO A 53 1.45 -7.79 -24.23
C PRO A 53 1.25 -8.98 -23.28
N LEU A 54 2.34 -9.62 -22.83
CA LEU A 54 2.28 -10.66 -21.81
C LEU A 54 1.87 -10.09 -20.44
N LEU A 55 2.46 -8.96 -20.05
CA LEU A 55 2.15 -8.29 -18.79
C LEU A 55 0.73 -7.73 -18.75
N LYS A 56 0.19 -7.28 -19.88
CA LYS A 56 -1.21 -6.83 -19.98
C LYS A 56 -2.22 -7.94 -19.67
N LEU A 57 -1.88 -9.20 -19.94
CA LEU A 57 -2.72 -10.34 -19.56
C LEU A 57 -2.72 -10.58 -18.04
N THR A 58 -1.69 -10.12 -17.33
CA THR A 58 -1.55 -10.23 -15.87
C THR A 58 -1.93 -8.96 -15.12
N SER A 59 -2.32 -7.88 -15.81
CA SER A 59 -2.66 -6.58 -15.20
C SER A 59 -4.00 -6.55 -14.47
N GLY A 60 -4.74 -7.67 -14.41
CA GLY A 60 -6.07 -7.74 -13.78
C GLY A 60 -6.09 -7.59 -12.26
N GLU A 61 -4.93 -7.56 -11.60
CA GLU A 61 -4.83 -7.53 -10.13
C GLU A 61 -4.30 -6.19 -9.56
N ASP A 62 -4.29 -5.11 -10.36
CA ASP A 62 -3.77 -3.78 -9.96
C ASP A 62 -2.31 -3.77 -9.43
N ALA A 63 -1.60 -4.91 -9.52
CA ALA A 63 -0.27 -5.11 -8.96
C ALA A 63 0.87 -4.73 -9.92
N PHE A 64 0.59 -4.64 -11.23
CA PHE A 64 1.62 -4.44 -12.25
C PHE A 64 1.27 -3.31 -13.21
N PHE A 65 2.20 -2.36 -13.37
CA PHE A 65 2.15 -1.34 -14.41
C PHE A 65 2.59 -1.96 -15.76
N PRO A 66 1.66 -2.21 -16.71
CA PRO A 66 2.03 -2.81 -18.00
C PRO A 66 2.81 -1.85 -18.90
N ASP A 67 2.80 -0.56 -18.57
CA ASP A 67 3.45 0.52 -19.31
C ASP A 67 4.72 0.99 -18.61
N TYR A 68 5.70 1.43 -19.39
CA TYR A 68 6.92 2.04 -18.88
C TYR A 68 6.78 3.56 -18.89
N GLY A 69 7.07 4.19 -17.76
CA GLY A 69 7.03 5.63 -17.61
C GLY A 69 8.16 6.14 -16.71
N GLU A 70 8.52 7.40 -16.90
CA GLU A 70 9.49 8.12 -16.07
C GLU A 70 8.81 9.38 -15.51
N GLY A 71 9.09 9.71 -14.26
CA GLY A 71 8.49 10.87 -13.60
C GLY A 71 6.97 10.76 -13.42
N ILE A 72 6.46 9.56 -13.14
CA ILE A 72 5.01 9.31 -13.04
C ILE A 72 4.53 9.63 -11.63
N PRO A 73 3.65 10.64 -11.43
CA PRO A 73 3.09 10.91 -10.12
C PRO A 73 2.17 9.77 -9.68
N PHE A 74 2.24 9.42 -8.40
CA PHE A 74 1.34 8.46 -7.79
C PHE A 74 0.75 9.01 -6.50
N ARG A 75 -0.46 8.55 -6.21
CA ARG A 75 -1.15 8.72 -4.94
C ARG A 75 -1.67 7.36 -4.53
N ILE A 76 -1.38 6.97 -3.30
CA ILE A 76 -1.83 5.71 -2.71
C ILE A 76 -2.60 6.00 -1.43
N GLU A 77 -3.76 5.38 -1.29
CA GLU A 77 -4.59 5.47 -0.09
C GLU A 77 -4.62 4.12 0.61
N ASN A 78 -4.09 4.07 1.83
CA ASN A 78 -4.02 2.89 2.66
C ASN A 78 -5.22 2.84 3.61
N HIS A 79 -6.17 1.95 3.33
CA HIS A 79 -7.41 1.78 4.08
C HIS A 79 -7.33 0.57 5.02
N ALA A 80 -7.35 0.81 6.33
CA ALA A 80 -7.37 -0.24 7.34
C ALA A 80 -8.80 -0.81 7.49
N HIS A 81 -8.93 -2.12 7.34
CA HIS A 81 -10.20 -2.84 7.47
C HIS A 81 -10.01 -4.20 8.16
N GLN A 82 -11.10 -4.89 8.45
CA GLN A 82 -11.07 -6.30 8.81
C GLN A 82 -11.45 -7.12 7.58
N ASP A 83 -10.67 -8.15 7.27
CA ASP A 83 -11.03 -9.09 6.23
C ASP A 83 -12.29 -9.90 6.62
N PRO A 84 -12.90 -10.67 5.70
CA PRO A 84 -14.03 -11.55 6.01
C PRO A 84 -13.74 -12.62 7.07
N PHE A 85 -12.47 -12.83 7.44
CA PHE A 85 -12.02 -13.77 8.46
C PHE A 85 -11.72 -13.09 9.81
N GLY A 86 -11.98 -11.78 9.94
CA GLY A 86 -11.79 -10.99 11.17
C GLY A 86 -10.36 -10.56 11.45
N ARG A 87 -9.47 -10.61 10.45
CA ARG A 87 -8.04 -10.25 10.58
C ARG A 87 -7.83 -8.78 10.22
N PRO A 88 -7.01 -8.02 10.97
CA PRO A 88 -6.60 -6.69 10.56
C PRO A 88 -5.89 -6.75 9.22
N SER A 89 -6.36 -5.94 8.27
CA SER A 89 -5.94 -5.95 6.87
C SER A 89 -5.83 -4.51 6.35
N LEU A 90 -4.99 -4.32 5.33
CA LEU A 90 -4.78 -3.03 4.68
C LEU A 90 -5.03 -3.19 3.18
N THR A 91 -5.84 -2.30 2.61
CA THR A 91 -6.06 -2.23 1.16
C THR A 91 -5.50 -0.92 0.64
N ALA A 92 -4.66 -1.02 -0.38
CA ALA A 92 -4.21 0.13 -1.16
C ALA A 92 -5.24 0.44 -2.25
N ARG A 93 -5.57 1.72 -2.41
CA ARG A 93 -6.40 2.25 -3.50
C ARG A 93 -5.71 3.40 -4.19
#